data_AF-A0A951DP00-F1
#
_entry.id   AF-A0A951DP00-F1
#
_cell.length_a   1.000
_cell.length_b   1.000
_cell.length_c   1.000
_cell.angle_alpha   90.00
_cell.angle_beta   90.00
_cell.angle_gamma   90.00
#
_symmetry.space_group_name_H-M   'P 1'
#
loop_
_entity.id
_entity.type
_entity.pdbx_description
1 polymer ?
#
loop_
_entity_poly.entity_id
_entity_poly.type
_entity_poly.pdbx_seq_one_letter_code
_entity_poly.pdbx_strand_id
1 'polypeptide(L)'
;MAIGELFISHTHSDAELAGALSDAIGEIFAAQLKTTYSTNPDLEGGIKPGEEWFRWIVERVQHATIAVILITPASVQKPWVLWEAGAVYGAGIASSEQDARKVRPLLFKLSGSQVPSPFAGLQNANGDNREGIERFMLDLLQTFEAHMQGRAMLDAGIKVASTVERYLGRVDKALRDAPLLPTEATVQEWCDRIDELTRENRLSELPHLHDWLNLAFGRGRNDQPLALDLRIHRRLGAAYLASKEPARAIDQYKLALSLTPRDIFLLRACGQAQLDAKQLEAAVQTVQRITELDEQAFTHNVECAALKGRLQRRQNNLEGAADTYRRALDNHPESYYLADVLGQVLLRLDKLEEARSAYRRAGQIIDGLSERNIWTHATRATAALANRDDERVIEQLTAVARLGPSPDDIERILRGLDDVRVALGLDQSVVQRFSAVLRGG
;
A
#
# COMPACT_ATOMS: atom_id res chain seq x y z
N MET A 1 -50.53 13.55 1.41
CA MET A 1 -49.81 13.57 2.71
C MET A 1 -48.64 12.62 2.59
N ALA A 2 -47.51 12.93 3.23
CA ALA A 2 -46.40 12.00 3.32
C ALA A 2 -46.81 10.82 4.23
N ILE A 3 -46.54 9.60 3.80
CA ILE A 3 -46.87 8.35 4.52
C ILE A 3 -45.75 7.89 5.46
N GLY A 4 -44.57 8.50 5.33
CA GLY A 4 -43.41 8.23 6.18
C GLY A 4 -42.11 8.78 5.59
N GLU A 5 -41.01 8.49 6.28
CA GLU A 5 -39.64 8.76 5.84
C GLU A 5 -38.84 7.44 5.79
N LEU A 6 -38.11 7.24 4.70
CA LEU A 6 -37.18 6.14 4.52
C LEU A 6 -35.75 6.67 4.45
N PHE A 7 -34.92 6.27 5.40
CA PHE A 7 -33.51 6.67 5.46
C PHE A 7 -32.62 5.57 4.87
N ILE A 8 -31.74 5.90 3.93
CA ILE A 8 -30.79 4.96 3.31
C ILE A 8 -29.37 5.27 3.83
N SER A 9 -28.90 4.42 4.74
CA SER A 9 -27.53 4.46 5.27
C SER A 9 -26.58 3.71 4.33
N HIS A 10 -25.52 4.39 3.90
CA HIS A 10 -24.55 3.84 2.95
C HIS A 10 -23.18 4.51 3.11
N THR A 11 -22.13 3.88 2.57
CA THR A 11 -20.80 4.51 2.52
C THR A 11 -20.66 5.34 1.25
N HIS A 12 -19.68 6.25 1.20
CA HIS A 12 -19.47 7.09 0.02
C HIS A 12 -19.30 6.30 -1.29
N SER A 13 -18.67 5.12 -1.26
CA SER A 13 -18.51 4.25 -2.43
C SER A 13 -19.81 3.61 -2.90
N ASP A 14 -20.86 3.60 -2.07
CA ASP A 14 -22.14 2.98 -2.35
C ASP A 14 -23.21 4.04 -2.77
N ALA A 15 -22.81 5.29 -3.04
CA ALA A 15 -23.72 6.39 -3.33
C ALA A 15 -24.63 6.12 -4.55
N GLU A 16 -24.08 5.52 -5.61
CA GLU A 16 -24.87 5.13 -6.78
C GLU A 16 -25.91 4.04 -6.47
N LEU A 17 -25.62 3.12 -5.54
CA LEU A 17 -26.58 2.11 -5.08
C LEU A 17 -27.72 2.77 -4.29
N ALA A 18 -27.38 3.70 -3.40
CA ALA A 18 -28.36 4.47 -2.64
C ALA A 18 -29.24 5.34 -3.56
N GLY A 19 -28.65 5.96 -4.58
CA GLY A 19 -29.37 6.72 -5.60
C GLY A 19 -30.32 5.83 -6.41
N ALA A 20 -29.86 4.67 -6.88
CA ALA A 20 -30.71 3.71 -7.59
C ALA A 20 -31.89 3.25 -6.74
N LEU A 21 -31.66 2.96 -5.45
CA LEU A 21 -32.71 2.56 -4.52
C LEU A 21 -33.70 3.70 -4.26
N SER A 22 -33.21 4.92 -4.03
CA SER A 22 -34.04 6.11 -3.82
C SER A 22 -34.95 6.38 -5.01
N ASP A 23 -34.41 6.31 -6.23
CA ASP A 23 -35.20 6.53 -7.44
C ASP A 23 -36.25 5.44 -7.65
N ALA A 24 -35.90 4.17 -7.38
CA ALA A 24 -36.85 3.07 -7.43
C ALA A 24 -38.01 3.24 -6.42
N ILE A 25 -37.70 3.67 -5.20
CA ILE A 25 -38.69 3.99 -4.19
C ILE A 25 -39.57 5.17 -4.64
N GLY A 26 -38.97 6.22 -5.19
CA GLY A 26 -39.68 7.37 -5.74
C GLY A 26 -40.62 7.00 -6.89
N GLU A 27 -40.25 6.06 -7.76
CA GLU A 27 -41.11 5.58 -8.84
C GLU A 27 -42.33 4.78 -8.33
N ILE A 28 -42.11 3.94 -7.31
CA ILE A 28 -43.16 3.08 -6.72
C ILE A 28 -44.10 3.90 -5.83
N PHE A 29 -43.57 4.69 -4.90
CA PHE A 29 -44.32 5.40 -3.88
C PHE A 29 -44.64 6.87 -4.23
N ALA A 30 -44.12 7.39 -5.35
CA ALA A 30 -44.25 8.78 -5.76
C ALA A 30 -43.81 9.76 -4.64
N ALA A 31 -44.42 10.94 -4.56
CA ALA A 31 -44.15 11.92 -3.50
C ALA A 31 -44.72 11.55 -2.12
N GLN A 32 -45.27 10.33 -1.96
CA GLN A 32 -45.88 9.92 -0.68
C GLN A 32 -44.83 9.47 0.33
N LEU A 33 -43.76 8.80 -0.10
CA LEU A 33 -42.68 8.34 0.77
C LEU A 33 -41.42 9.19 0.54
N LYS A 34 -41.00 9.95 1.56
CA LYS A 34 -39.79 10.78 1.47
C LYS A 34 -38.56 9.90 1.68
N THR A 35 -37.60 9.95 0.75
CA THR A 35 -36.30 9.29 0.91
C THR A 35 -35.23 10.30 1.35
N THR A 36 -34.44 9.93 2.35
CA THR A 36 -33.24 10.67 2.79
C THR A 36 -32.05 9.72 2.85
N TYR A 37 -30.83 10.22 2.66
CA TYR A 37 -29.63 9.38 2.64
C TYR A 37 -28.38 10.15 3.03
N SER A 38 -27.34 9.44 3.48
CA SER A 38 -26.17 9.99 4.19
C SER A 38 -25.20 10.87 3.39
N THR A 39 -25.42 11.13 2.10
CA THR A 39 -24.40 11.72 1.22
C THR A 39 -24.89 12.84 0.29
N ASN A 40 -25.97 13.56 0.60
CA ASN A 40 -26.44 14.68 -0.24
C ASN A 40 -26.25 16.06 0.41
N PRO A 41 -25.34 16.93 -0.09
CA PRO A 41 -25.23 18.33 0.34
C PRO A 41 -26.40 19.23 -0.08
N ASP A 42 -27.14 18.87 -1.14
CA ASP A 42 -28.05 19.78 -1.87
C ASP A 42 -29.55 19.56 -1.59
N LEU A 43 -29.90 18.56 -0.78
CA LEU A 43 -31.26 18.38 -0.25
C LEU A 43 -31.24 18.66 1.25
N GLU A 44 -32.34 19.20 1.80
CA GLU A 44 -32.55 19.38 3.25
C GLU A 44 -32.33 18.05 4.00
N GLY A 45 -31.08 17.74 4.36
CA GLY A 45 -30.70 16.40 4.80
C GLY A 45 -29.23 16.01 4.62
N GLY A 46 -28.32 16.88 4.20
CA GLY A 46 -26.88 16.63 4.28
C GLY A 46 -26.28 16.91 5.67
N ILE A 47 -25.15 16.27 5.99
CA ILE A 47 -24.36 16.60 7.18
C ILE A 47 -23.73 17.99 6.98
N LYS A 48 -24.03 18.96 7.84
CA LYS A 48 -23.49 20.32 7.71
C LYS A 48 -22.06 20.42 8.27
N PRO A 49 -21.21 21.34 7.77
CA PRO A 49 -19.91 21.60 8.38
C PRO A 49 -20.04 21.95 9.87
N GLY A 50 -19.34 21.21 10.73
CA GLY A 50 -19.40 21.36 12.19
C GLY A 50 -20.39 20.45 12.90
N GLU A 51 -21.25 19.73 12.17
CA GLU A 51 -22.09 18.67 12.76
C GLU A 51 -21.28 17.39 12.95
N GLU A 52 -21.47 16.75 14.11
CA GLU A 52 -20.91 15.43 14.37
C GLU A 52 -21.67 14.40 13.52
N TRP A 53 -21.05 13.97 12.42
CA TRP A 53 -21.63 13.04 11.44
C TRP A 53 -22.26 11.80 12.09
N PHE A 54 -21.65 11.33 13.18
CA PHE A 54 -22.07 10.17 13.95
C PHE A 54 -23.45 10.37 14.59
N ARG A 55 -23.58 11.44 15.38
CA ARG A 55 -24.81 11.80 16.07
C ARG A 55 -25.95 12.04 15.08
N TRP A 56 -25.64 12.68 13.96
CA TRP A 56 -26.59 12.94 12.89
C TRP A 56 -27.19 11.65 12.32
N ILE A 57 -26.39 10.61 12.06
CA ILE A 57 -26.89 9.32 11.55
C ILE A 57 -27.82 8.66 12.56
N VAL A 58 -27.44 8.62 13.85
CA VAL A 58 -28.26 8.01 14.90
C VAL A 58 -29.61 8.70 15.00
N GLU A 59 -29.63 10.04 15.00
CA GLU A 59 -30.86 10.84 15.02
C GLU A 59 -31.73 10.51 13.79
N ARG A 60 -31.14 10.38 12.59
CA ARG A 60 -31.89 10.01 11.37
C ARG A 60 -32.48 8.61 11.43
N VAL A 61 -31.74 7.61 11.90
CA VAL A 61 -32.24 6.24 12.04
C VAL A 61 -33.38 6.19 13.08
N GLN A 62 -33.31 7.00 14.14
CA GLN A 62 -34.38 7.10 15.14
C GLN A 62 -35.65 7.79 14.60
N HIS A 63 -35.50 8.83 13.79
CA HIS A 63 -36.63 9.59 13.23
C HIS A 63 -37.29 8.94 12.01
N ALA A 64 -36.53 8.21 11.20
CA ALA A 64 -37.06 7.56 10.01
C ALA A 64 -38.08 6.47 10.38
N THR A 65 -39.10 6.30 9.53
CA THR A 65 -40.06 5.20 9.68
C THR A 65 -39.38 3.85 9.39
N ILE A 66 -38.51 3.83 8.39
CA ILE A 66 -37.67 2.68 8.05
C ILE A 66 -36.26 3.18 7.75
N ALA A 67 -35.26 2.50 8.30
CA ALA A 67 -33.86 2.71 7.98
C ALA A 67 -33.33 1.52 7.18
N VAL A 68 -32.99 1.74 5.92
CA VAL A 68 -32.37 0.75 5.03
C VAL A 68 -30.86 0.89 5.14
N ILE A 69 -30.18 -0.21 5.47
CA ILE A 69 -28.72 -0.24 5.62
C ILE A 69 -28.14 -1.00 4.43
N LEU A 70 -27.41 -0.31 3.56
CA LEU A 70 -26.74 -0.97 2.45
C LEU A 70 -25.49 -1.70 2.97
N ILE A 71 -25.53 -3.03 2.87
CA ILE A 71 -24.41 -3.89 3.24
C ILE A 71 -23.74 -4.37 1.96
N THR A 72 -22.58 -3.80 1.68
CA THR A 72 -21.71 -4.15 0.56
C THR A 72 -20.40 -4.68 1.13
N PRO A 73 -19.56 -5.36 0.34
CA PRO A 73 -18.24 -5.76 0.80
C PRO A 73 -17.45 -4.56 1.36
N ALA A 74 -17.67 -3.35 0.82
CA ALA A 74 -16.99 -2.12 1.24
C ALA A 74 -17.48 -1.60 2.59
N SER A 75 -18.78 -1.71 2.86
CA SER A 75 -19.35 -1.28 4.14
C SER A 75 -19.08 -2.26 5.28
N VAL A 76 -18.92 -3.56 4.98
CA VAL A 76 -18.52 -4.58 5.98
C VAL A 76 -17.14 -4.29 6.58
N GLN A 77 -16.22 -3.72 5.80
CA GLN A 77 -14.89 -3.32 6.29
C GLN A 77 -14.89 -2.03 7.12
N LYS A 78 -16.05 -1.38 7.31
CA LYS A 78 -16.20 -0.12 8.06
C LYS A 78 -17.13 -0.33 9.26
N PRO A 79 -16.63 -0.93 10.37
CA PRO A 79 -17.45 -1.50 11.44
C PRO A 79 -18.42 -0.50 12.09
N TRP A 80 -18.11 0.80 12.06
CA TRP A 80 -18.93 1.83 12.70
C TRP A 80 -20.32 1.99 12.06
N VAL A 81 -20.45 1.83 10.73
CA VAL A 81 -21.76 1.95 10.04
C VAL A 81 -22.70 0.85 10.50
N LEU A 82 -22.13 -0.32 10.78
CA LEU A 82 -22.86 -1.53 11.16
C LEU A 82 -23.16 -1.56 12.66
N TRP A 83 -22.25 -1.05 13.48
CA TRP A 83 -22.42 -1.03 14.93
C TRP A 83 -23.58 -0.11 15.35
N GLU A 84 -23.70 1.10 14.79
CA GLU A 84 -24.75 2.05 15.18
C GLU A 84 -26.14 1.67 14.70
N ALA A 85 -26.26 1.24 13.44
CA ALA A 85 -27.51 0.68 12.96
C ALA A 85 -27.88 -0.58 13.78
N GLY A 86 -26.87 -1.32 14.26
CA GLY A 86 -27.04 -2.39 15.22
C GLY A 86 -27.45 -1.94 16.62
N ALA A 87 -26.97 -0.78 17.09
CA ALA A 87 -27.32 -0.19 18.37
C ALA A 87 -28.76 0.34 18.37
N VAL A 88 -29.20 1.01 17.29
CA VAL A 88 -30.60 1.42 17.13
C VAL A 88 -31.52 0.21 17.02
N TYR A 89 -31.10 -0.82 16.28
CA TYR A 89 -31.81 -2.10 16.24
C TYR A 89 -31.92 -2.76 17.63
N GLY A 90 -30.80 -2.82 18.36
CA GLY A 90 -30.73 -3.41 19.70
C GLY A 90 -31.58 -2.64 20.72
N ALA A 91 -31.57 -1.31 20.65
CA ALA A 91 -32.44 -0.46 21.47
C ALA A 91 -33.92 -0.68 21.15
N GLY A 92 -34.26 -0.81 19.85
CA GLY A 92 -35.61 -1.13 19.38
C GLY A 92 -36.11 -2.52 19.80
N ILE A 93 -35.23 -3.51 19.96
CA ILE A 93 -35.56 -4.81 20.55
C ILE A 93 -35.77 -4.70 22.07
N ALA A 94 -34.93 -3.92 22.74
CA ALA A 94 -34.99 -3.76 24.20
C ALA A 94 -36.25 -3.00 24.64
N SER A 95 -36.77 -2.09 23.82
CA SER A 95 -38.10 -1.52 23.97
C SER A 95 -39.14 -2.51 23.44
N SER A 96 -39.99 -3.06 24.30
CA SER A 96 -41.05 -4.05 23.97
C SER A 96 -42.15 -3.57 23.00
N GLU A 97 -41.98 -2.43 22.32
CA GLU A 97 -42.93 -1.85 21.37
C GLU A 97 -42.36 -1.94 19.95
N GLN A 98 -43.03 -2.72 19.08
CA GLN A 98 -43.19 -2.63 17.61
C GLN A 98 -42.05 -2.18 16.65
N ASP A 99 -40.88 -1.71 17.10
CA ASP A 99 -39.88 -0.99 16.28
C ASP A 99 -38.72 -1.89 15.81
N ALA A 100 -38.74 -3.20 16.14
CA ALA A 100 -37.67 -4.15 15.77
C ALA A 100 -37.51 -4.37 14.25
N ARG A 101 -38.52 -4.05 13.42
CA ARG A 101 -38.45 -4.13 11.94
C ARG A 101 -38.11 -2.79 11.27
N LYS A 102 -37.76 -1.76 12.04
CA LYS A 102 -37.36 -0.44 11.55
C LYS A 102 -36.07 -0.49 10.75
N VAL A 103 -35.09 -1.28 11.19
CA VAL A 103 -33.79 -1.41 10.53
C VAL A 103 -33.81 -2.60 9.57
N ARG A 104 -33.54 -2.35 8.28
CA ARG A 104 -33.61 -3.36 7.22
C ARG A 104 -32.30 -3.40 6.42
N PRO A 105 -31.48 -4.46 6.61
CA PRO A 105 -30.28 -4.64 5.80
C PRO A 105 -30.63 -5.06 4.38
N LEU A 106 -29.95 -4.44 3.41
CA LEU A 106 -30.02 -4.81 2.00
C LEU A 106 -28.62 -5.20 1.52
N LEU A 107 -28.44 -6.47 1.14
CA LEU A 107 -27.13 -7.05 0.83
C LEU A 107 -26.81 -6.90 -0.66
N PHE A 108 -25.54 -6.63 -0.98
CA PHE A 108 -25.02 -6.62 -2.35
C PHE A 108 -23.75 -7.45 -2.41
N LYS A 109 -23.66 -8.41 -3.34
CA LYS A 109 -22.47 -9.28 -3.53
C LYS A 109 -21.99 -9.97 -2.24
N LEU A 110 -22.88 -10.22 -1.29
CA LEU A 110 -22.59 -10.87 -0.02
C LEU A 110 -23.51 -12.08 0.17
N SER A 111 -22.95 -13.12 0.76
CA SER A 111 -23.70 -14.25 1.29
C SER A 111 -24.04 -14.03 2.76
N GLY A 112 -25.05 -14.73 3.27
CA GLY A 112 -25.51 -14.57 4.66
C GLY A 112 -24.42 -14.77 5.73
N SER A 113 -23.42 -15.63 5.46
CA SER A 113 -22.29 -15.87 6.37
C SER A 113 -21.28 -14.70 6.45
N GLN A 114 -21.30 -13.81 5.47
CA GLN A 114 -20.43 -12.63 5.41
C GLN A 114 -21.08 -11.39 6.04
N VAL A 115 -22.34 -11.50 6.48
CA VAL A 115 -23.05 -10.42 7.15
C VAL A 115 -22.59 -10.34 8.61
N PRO A 116 -22.11 -9.18 9.07
CA PRO A 116 -21.66 -9.03 10.45
C PRO A 116 -22.83 -8.91 11.44
N SER A 117 -22.58 -9.25 12.70
CA SER A 117 -23.50 -8.99 13.81
C SER A 117 -23.77 -7.49 13.98
N PRO A 118 -25.00 -7.07 14.34
CA PRO A 118 -26.16 -7.89 14.70
C PRO A 118 -27.02 -8.35 13.50
N PHE A 119 -26.70 -7.92 12.28
CA PHE A 119 -27.51 -8.21 11.09
C PHE A 119 -27.38 -9.66 10.60
N ALA A 120 -26.36 -10.40 11.07
CA ALA A 120 -26.20 -11.83 10.80
C ALA A 120 -27.43 -12.66 11.22
N GLY A 121 -28.11 -12.25 12.30
CA GLY A 121 -29.32 -12.93 12.81
C GLY A 121 -30.62 -12.52 12.11
N LEU A 122 -30.56 -11.60 11.15
CA LEU A 122 -31.74 -11.07 10.46
C LEU A 122 -32.03 -11.81 9.15
N GLN A 123 -33.31 -11.87 8.80
CA GLN A 123 -33.76 -12.28 7.47
C GLN A 123 -33.46 -11.14 6.48
N ASN A 124 -32.28 -11.17 5.86
CA ASN A 124 -31.83 -10.11 4.95
C ASN A 124 -32.35 -10.31 3.52
N ALA A 125 -32.59 -9.21 2.81
CA ALA A 125 -32.90 -9.21 1.38
C ALA A 125 -31.65 -8.90 0.56
N ASN A 126 -31.58 -9.43 -0.66
CA ASN A 126 -30.51 -9.11 -1.61
C ASN A 126 -30.98 -7.98 -2.54
N GLY A 127 -30.21 -6.89 -2.58
CA GLY A 127 -30.48 -5.73 -3.42
C GLY A 127 -29.88 -5.83 -4.83
N ASP A 128 -29.16 -6.90 -5.15
CA ASP A 128 -28.45 -7.10 -6.42
C ASP A 128 -29.02 -8.25 -7.27
N ASN A 129 -30.15 -8.85 -6.87
CA ASN A 129 -30.88 -9.81 -7.67
C ASN A 129 -32.40 -9.55 -7.63
N ARG A 130 -33.09 -10.04 -8.67
CA ARG A 130 -34.52 -9.79 -8.90
C ARG A 130 -35.40 -10.25 -7.75
N GLU A 131 -35.27 -11.51 -7.35
CA GLU A 131 -36.11 -12.10 -6.31
C GLU A 131 -35.99 -11.35 -4.97
N GLY A 132 -34.75 -11.03 -4.57
CA GLY A 132 -34.47 -10.32 -3.33
C GLY A 132 -35.06 -8.91 -3.30
N ILE A 133 -34.85 -8.14 -4.37
CA ILE A 133 -35.34 -6.76 -4.41
C ILE A 133 -36.85 -6.68 -4.62
N GLU A 134 -37.47 -7.56 -5.41
CA GLU A 134 -38.94 -7.62 -5.55
C GLU A 134 -39.58 -7.92 -4.19
N ARG A 135 -39.04 -8.91 -3.47
CA ARG A 135 -39.49 -9.23 -2.11
C ARG A 135 -39.33 -8.04 -1.17
N PHE A 136 -38.22 -7.32 -1.24
CA PHE A 136 -37.98 -6.13 -0.42
C PHE A 136 -38.97 -5.01 -0.72
N MET A 137 -39.26 -4.72 -2.00
CA MET A 137 -40.21 -3.69 -2.40
C MET A 137 -41.65 -4.04 -2.00
N LEU A 138 -42.04 -5.31 -2.13
CA LEU A 138 -43.34 -5.79 -1.69
C LEU A 138 -43.50 -5.71 -0.15
N ASP A 139 -42.46 -6.03 0.60
CA ASP A 139 -42.44 -5.89 2.06
C ASP A 139 -42.54 -4.41 2.50
N LEU A 140 -41.89 -3.48 1.77
CA LEU A 140 -42.08 -2.04 1.98
C LEU A 140 -43.54 -1.63 1.71
N LEU A 141 -44.14 -2.08 0.61
CA LEU A 141 -45.54 -1.79 0.29
C LEU A 141 -46.49 -2.28 1.39
N GLN A 142 -46.29 -3.50 1.87
CA GLN A 142 -47.06 -4.06 2.99
C GLN A 142 -46.90 -3.23 4.27
N THR A 143 -45.70 -2.70 4.52
CA THR A 143 -45.43 -1.89 5.72
C THR A 143 -46.18 -0.56 5.71
N PHE A 144 -46.31 0.06 4.54
CA PHE A 144 -47.01 1.34 4.39
C PHE A 144 -48.48 1.21 3.97
N GLU A 145 -48.98 0.00 3.73
CA GLU A 145 -50.33 -0.27 3.22
C GLU A 145 -51.43 0.46 4.01
N ALA A 146 -51.37 0.42 5.35
CA ALA A 146 -52.35 1.06 6.23
C ALA A 146 -52.41 2.60 6.08
N HIS A 147 -51.38 3.21 5.52
CA HIS A 147 -51.25 4.66 5.34
C HIS A 147 -51.48 5.09 3.88
N MET A 148 -51.70 4.13 2.97
CA MET A 148 -51.92 4.39 1.54
C MET A 148 -53.39 4.26 1.16
N GLN A 149 -53.81 5.03 0.15
CA GLN A 149 -55.13 4.85 -0.46
C GLN A 149 -55.14 3.60 -1.35
N GLY A 150 -56.24 2.85 -1.40
CA GLY A 150 -56.32 1.57 -2.12
C GLY A 150 -55.93 1.64 -3.61
N ARG A 151 -56.22 2.75 -4.30
CA ARG A 151 -55.79 2.95 -5.70
C ARG A 151 -54.28 3.18 -5.82
N ALA A 152 -53.71 3.97 -4.91
CA ALA A 152 -52.27 4.23 -4.88
C ALA A 152 -51.48 2.95 -4.55
N MET A 153 -52.01 2.09 -3.68
CA MET A 153 -51.42 0.78 -3.36
C MET A 153 -51.39 -0.14 -4.60
N LEU A 154 -52.50 -0.21 -5.35
CA LEU A 154 -52.59 -1.01 -6.57
C LEU A 154 -51.61 -0.50 -7.65
N ASP A 155 -51.59 0.81 -7.88
CA ASP A 155 -50.70 1.46 -8.85
C ASP A 155 -49.22 1.23 -8.49
N ALA A 156 -48.87 1.30 -7.20
CA ALA A 156 -47.52 1.02 -6.72
C ALA A 156 -47.14 -0.45 -6.95
N GLY A 157 -48.03 -1.40 -6.67
CA GLY A 157 -47.82 -2.82 -6.91
C GLY A 157 -47.56 -3.17 -8.38
N ILE A 158 -48.31 -2.58 -9.31
CA ILE A 158 -48.14 -2.79 -10.77
C ILE A 158 -46.77 -2.30 -11.25
N LYS A 159 -46.26 -1.21 -10.65
CA LYS A 159 -44.97 -0.62 -11.03
C LYS A 159 -43.76 -1.43 -10.58
N VAL A 160 -43.89 -2.28 -9.54
CA VAL A 160 -42.75 -2.96 -8.91
C VAL A 160 -41.88 -3.69 -9.94
N ALA A 161 -42.47 -4.56 -10.77
CA ALA A 161 -41.70 -5.40 -11.69
C ALA A 161 -40.87 -4.59 -12.70
N SER A 162 -41.46 -3.56 -13.31
CA SER A 162 -40.78 -2.68 -14.30
C SER A 162 -39.76 -1.73 -13.65
N THR A 163 -40.01 -1.33 -12.40
CA THR A 163 -39.08 -0.50 -11.62
C THR A 163 -37.87 -1.32 -11.20
N VAL A 164 -38.07 -2.56 -10.74
CA VAL A 164 -37.00 -3.49 -10.38
C VAL A 164 -36.07 -3.75 -11.56
N GLU A 165 -36.59 -3.91 -12.77
CA GLU A 165 -35.75 -4.13 -13.95
C GLU A 165 -34.80 -2.95 -14.20
N ARG A 166 -35.30 -1.71 -14.15
CA ARG A 166 -34.48 -0.50 -14.29
C ARG A 166 -33.49 -0.32 -13.13
N TYR A 167 -33.95 -0.60 -11.91
CA TYR A 167 -33.11 -0.58 -10.71
C TYR A 167 -31.94 -1.55 -10.84
N LEU A 168 -32.19 -2.80 -11.23
CA LEU A 168 -31.13 -3.81 -11.40
C LEU A 168 -30.13 -3.42 -12.48
N GLY A 169 -30.57 -2.80 -13.59
CA GLY A 169 -29.66 -2.29 -14.62
C GLY A 169 -28.69 -1.22 -14.07
N ARG A 170 -29.19 -0.34 -13.19
CA ARG A 170 -28.36 0.67 -12.51
C ARG A 170 -27.45 0.07 -11.45
N VAL A 171 -27.97 -0.85 -10.63
CA VAL A 171 -27.19 -1.55 -9.60
C VAL A 171 -26.07 -2.37 -10.23
N ASP A 172 -26.35 -3.09 -11.31
CA ASP A 172 -25.37 -3.90 -12.04
C ASP A 172 -24.25 -3.02 -12.62
N LYS A 173 -24.59 -1.82 -13.14
CA LYS A 173 -23.60 -0.82 -13.53
C LYS A 173 -22.79 -0.30 -12.32
N ALA A 174 -23.47 0.11 -11.25
CA ALA A 174 -22.82 0.65 -10.06
C ALA A 174 -21.86 -0.36 -9.40
N LEU A 175 -22.23 -1.64 -9.37
CA LEU A 175 -21.39 -2.72 -8.83
C LEU A 175 -20.20 -3.05 -9.74
N ARG A 176 -20.31 -2.85 -11.06
CA ARG A 176 -19.18 -3.01 -11.99
C ARG A 176 -18.18 -1.86 -11.90
N ASP A 177 -18.69 -0.65 -11.74
CA ASP A 177 -17.87 0.56 -11.65
C ASP A 177 -17.31 0.77 -10.22
N ALA A 178 -17.73 -0.06 -9.26
CA ALA A 178 -17.29 0.01 -7.88
C ALA A 178 -15.80 -0.38 -7.75
N PRO A 179 -15.02 0.37 -6.94
CA PRO A 179 -13.66 -0.03 -6.60
C PRO A 179 -13.58 -1.43 -5.98
N LEU A 180 -12.57 -2.19 -6.39
CA LEU A 180 -12.19 -3.43 -5.73
C LEU A 180 -11.84 -3.15 -4.27
N LEU A 181 -12.09 -4.16 -3.44
CA LEU A 181 -11.62 -4.14 -2.06
C LEU A 181 -10.28 -4.83 -1.95
N PRO A 182 -9.40 -4.39 -1.02
CA PRO A 182 -8.13 -5.03 -0.75
C PRO A 182 -8.35 -6.33 0.06
N THR A 183 -9.04 -7.31 -0.53
CA THR A 183 -9.14 -8.67 0.01
C THR A 183 -7.83 -9.43 -0.23
N GLU A 184 -7.60 -10.53 0.50
CA GLU A 184 -6.39 -11.35 0.34
C GLU A 184 -6.20 -11.80 -1.12
N ALA A 185 -7.24 -12.30 -1.77
CA ALA A 185 -7.17 -12.77 -3.16
C ALA A 185 -6.83 -11.64 -4.14
N THR A 186 -7.49 -10.49 -4.01
CA THR A 186 -7.21 -9.33 -4.87
C THR A 186 -5.81 -8.78 -4.61
N VAL A 187 -5.37 -8.69 -3.36
CA VAL A 187 -4.03 -8.18 -3.03
C VAL A 187 -2.96 -9.12 -3.59
N GLN A 188 -3.16 -10.43 -3.46
CA GLN A 188 -2.22 -11.43 -3.97
C GLN A 188 -2.10 -11.36 -5.49
N GLU A 189 -3.22 -11.28 -6.21
CA GLU A 189 -3.25 -11.10 -7.67
C GLU A 189 -2.42 -9.89 -8.13
N TRP A 190 -2.56 -8.74 -7.44
CA TRP A 190 -1.77 -7.55 -7.79
C TRP A 190 -0.31 -7.65 -7.37
N CYS A 191 0.01 -8.34 -6.27
CA CYS A 191 1.39 -8.65 -5.92
C CYS A 191 2.06 -9.50 -6.99
N ASP A 192 1.38 -10.52 -7.50
CA ASP A 192 1.90 -11.42 -8.51
C ASP A 192 2.18 -10.70 -9.83
N ARG A 193 1.30 -9.77 -10.24
CA ARG A 193 1.53 -8.91 -11.42
C ARG A 193 2.76 -8.03 -11.29
N ILE A 194 3.01 -7.44 -10.12
CA ILE A 194 4.20 -6.60 -9.88
C ILE A 194 5.47 -7.46 -9.87
N ASP A 195 5.40 -8.63 -9.21
CA ASP A 195 6.51 -9.57 -9.13
C ASP A 195 6.85 -10.14 -10.52
N GLU A 196 5.86 -10.38 -11.38
CA GLU A 196 6.03 -10.79 -12.78
C GLU A 196 6.74 -9.75 -13.62
N LEU A 197 6.30 -8.48 -13.58
CA LEU A 197 6.99 -7.39 -14.29
C LEU A 197 8.46 -7.27 -13.86
N THR A 198 8.72 -7.43 -12.56
CA THR A 198 10.08 -7.35 -12.02
C THR A 198 10.93 -8.53 -12.49
N ARG A 199 10.39 -9.75 -12.44
CA ARG A 199 11.08 -10.98 -12.85
C ARG A 199 11.39 -11.02 -14.35
N GLU A 200 10.48 -10.50 -15.17
CA GLU A 200 10.63 -10.42 -16.62
C GLU A 200 11.41 -9.18 -17.09
N ASN A 201 11.88 -8.35 -16.15
CA ASN A 201 12.59 -7.11 -16.43
C ASN A 201 11.79 -6.13 -17.31
N ARG A 202 10.45 -6.15 -17.21
CA ARG A 202 9.50 -5.29 -17.94
C ARG A 202 9.13 -4.03 -17.15
N LEU A 203 10.15 -3.46 -16.50
CA LEU A 203 9.98 -2.34 -15.56
C LEU A 203 9.46 -1.05 -16.21
N SER A 204 9.56 -0.91 -17.53
CA SER A 204 8.95 0.20 -18.29
C SER A 204 7.42 0.20 -18.25
N GLU A 205 6.78 -0.94 -17.97
CA GLU A 205 5.31 -1.07 -17.89
C GLU A 205 4.76 -0.77 -16.49
N LEU A 206 5.63 -0.67 -15.49
CA LEU A 206 5.27 -0.43 -14.09
C LEU A 206 4.38 0.81 -13.88
N PRO A 207 4.60 1.96 -14.56
CA PRO A 207 3.70 3.11 -14.43
C PRO A 207 2.27 2.79 -14.84
N HIS A 208 2.08 2.06 -15.94
CA HIS A 208 0.75 1.68 -16.43
C HIS A 208 0.06 0.68 -15.50
N LEU A 209 0.79 -0.31 -14.98
CA LEU A 209 0.26 -1.25 -14.00
C LEU A 209 -0.21 -0.51 -12.74
N HIS A 210 0.58 0.47 -12.26
CA HIS A 210 0.22 1.27 -11.10
C HIS A 210 -0.99 2.17 -11.37
N ASP A 211 -1.14 2.75 -12.56
CA ASP A 211 -2.34 3.50 -12.94
C ASP A 211 -3.59 2.60 -12.96
N TRP A 212 -3.48 1.37 -13.49
CA TRP A 212 -4.57 0.40 -13.45
C TRP A 212 -4.90 -0.09 -12.05
N LEU A 213 -3.90 -0.20 -11.17
CA LEU A 213 -4.11 -0.51 -9.75
C LEU A 213 -4.93 0.61 -9.08
N ASN A 214 -4.58 1.87 -9.33
CA ASN A 214 -5.34 3.02 -8.84
C ASN A 214 -6.75 3.10 -9.44
N LEU A 215 -6.94 2.66 -10.69
CA LEU A 215 -8.28 2.56 -11.27
C LEU A 215 -9.10 1.44 -10.61
N ALA A 216 -8.49 0.28 -10.42
CA ALA A 216 -9.16 -0.91 -9.90
C ALA A 216 -9.59 -0.75 -8.44
N PHE A 217 -8.73 -0.20 -7.58
CA PHE A 217 -9.06 0.05 -6.16
C PHE A 217 -9.60 1.46 -5.91
N GLY A 218 -9.75 2.27 -6.97
CA GLY A 218 -10.14 3.66 -6.86
C GLY A 218 -9.07 4.54 -6.20
N ARG A 219 -9.44 5.80 -5.97
CA ARG A 219 -8.60 6.81 -5.32
C ARG A 219 -9.28 7.36 -4.09
N GLY A 220 -8.49 7.90 -3.17
CA GLY A 220 -8.96 8.51 -1.93
C GLY A 220 -9.68 9.83 -2.19
N ARG A 221 -10.07 10.50 -1.09
CA ARG A 221 -10.65 11.86 -1.18
C ARG A 221 -9.68 12.79 -1.90
N ASN A 222 -10.20 13.65 -2.78
CA ASN A 222 -9.42 14.61 -3.57
C ASN A 222 -8.32 13.95 -4.40
N ASP A 223 -8.59 12.76 -4.95
CA ASP A 223 -7.68 12.06 -5.86
C ASP A 223 -6.37 11.58 -5.20
N GLN A 224 -6.31 11.52 -3.87
CA GLN A 224 -5.13 11.10 -3.14
C GLN A 224 -4.88 9.58 -3.27
N PRO A 225 -3.61 9.14 -3.31
CA PRO A 225 -3.28 7.72 -3.30
C PRO A 225 -3.81 7.01 -2.05
N LEU A 226 -4.38 5.83 -2.23
CA LEU A 226 -4.86 4.99 -1.13
C LEU A 226 -3.72 4.15 -0.55
N ALA A 227 -3.68 4.03 0.77
CA ALA A 227 -2.88 3.03 1.45
C ALA A 227 -3.65 1.71 1.46
N LEU A 228 -3.44 0.89 0.42
CA LEU A 228 -4.22 -0.32 0.13
C LEU A 228 -3.77 -1.52 0.96
N ASP A 229 -2.51 -1.92 0.80
CA ASP A 229 -1.90 -3.05 1.50
C ASP A 229 -0.37 -2.86 1.52
N LEU A 230 0.24 -3.22 2.65
CA LEU A 230 1.69 -3.19 2.84
C LEU A 230 2.45 -3.89 1.69
N ARG A 231 1.99 -5.08 1.28
CA ARG A 231 2.66 -5.92 0.28
C ARG A 231 2.71 -5.28 -1.08
N ILE A 232 1.63 -4.64 -1.50
CA ILE A 232 1.53 -3.92 -2.78
C ILE A 232 2.50 -2.76 -2.78
N HIS A 233 2.41 -1.87 -1.80
CA HIS A 233 3.22 -0.66 -1.77
C HIS A 233 4.72 -0.97 -1.59
N ARG A 234 5.07 -1.99 -0.80
CA ARG A 234 6.46 -2.44 -0.67
C ARG A 234 7.04 -2.92 -2.01
N ARG A 235 6.26 -3.69 -2.78
CA ARG A 235 6.65 -4.21 -4.10
C ARG A 235 6.75 -3.11 -5.15
N LEU A 236 5.75 -2.24 -5.24
CA LEU A 236 5.81 -1.07 -6.12
C LEU A 236 7.02 -0.19 -5.79
N GLY A 237 7.29 0.06 -4.51
CA GLY A 237 8.46 0.80 -4.07
C GLY A 237 9.78 0.17 -4.53
N ALA A 238 9.92 -1.16 -4.37
CA ALA A 238 11.10 -1.88 -4.82
C ALA A 238 11.23 -1.88 -6.35
N ALA A 239 10.12 -2.08 -7.07
CA ALA A 239 10.09 -2.05 -8.53
C ALA A 239 10.45 -0.65 -9.08
N TYR A 240 9.95 0.43 -8.47
CA TYR A 240 10.35 1.80 -8.85
C TYR A 240 11.82 2.10 -8.58
N LEU A 241 12.40 1.58 -7.50
CA LEU A 241 13.85 1.69 -7.28
C LEU A 241 14.64 0.96 -8.37
N ALA A 242 14.19 -0.23 -8.77
CA ALA A 242 14.80 -0.96 -9.88
C ALA A 242 14.66 -0.20 -11.21
N SER A 243 13.55 0.52 -11.43
CA SER A 243 13.34 1.44 -12.55
C SER A 243 14.13 2.75 -12.47
N LYS A 244 14.97 2.96 -11.44
CA LYS A 244 15.69 4.22 -11.17
C LYS A 244 14.76 5.43 -10.95
N GLU A 245 13.56 5.21 -10.43
CA GLU A 245 12.56 6.23 -10.07
C GLU A 245 12.40 6.37 -8.55
N PRO A 246 13.42 6.84 -7.80
CA PRO A 246 13.40 6.81 -6.34
C PRO A 246 12.33 7.71 -5.71
N ALA A 247 11.91 8.79 -6.38
CA ALA A 247 10.84 9.65 -5.87
C ALA A 247 9.50 8.89 -5.76
N ARG A 248 9.11 8.14 -6.80
CA ARG A 248 7.88 7.33 -6.78
C ARG A 248 7.99 6.19 -5.78
N ALA A 249 9.18 5.60 -5.61
CA ALA A 249 9.40 4.60 -4.59
C ALA A 249 9.15 5.14 -3.18
N ILE A 250 9.61 6.36 -2.87
CA ILE A 250 9.37 7.03 -1.59
C ILE A 250 7.87 7.19 -1.33
N ASP A 251 7.10 7.61 -2.33
CA ASP A 251 5.64 7.78 -2.18
C ASP A 251 4.96 6.45 -1.82
N GLN A 252 5.36 5.35 -2.48
CA GLN A 252 4.83 4.02 -2.16
C GLN A 252 5.25 3.56 -0.76
N TYR A 253 6.51 3.74 -0.38
CA TYR A 253 6.94 3.38 0.97
C TYR A 253 6.26 4.22 2.06
N LYS A 254 5.94 5.49 1.81
CA LYS A 254 5.15 6.32 2.72
C LYS A 254 3.72 5.78 2.91
N LEU A 255 3.06 5.33 1.83
CA LEU A 255 1.75 4.67 1.92
C LEU A 255 1.85 3.38 2.74
N ALA A 256 2.88 2.56 2.50
CA ALA A 256 3.10 1.35 3.28
C ALA A 256 3.33 1.65 4.78
N LEU A 257 4.18 2.64 5.08
CA LEU A 257 4.47 3.09 6.45
C LEU A 257 3.26 3.72 7.15
N SER A 258 2.28 4.25 6.41
CA SER A 258 1.02 4.72 7.01
C SER A 258 0.19 3.56 7.59
N LEU A 259 0.33 2.36 7.01
CA LEU A 259 -0.30 1.13 7.49
C LEU A 259 0.53 0.47 8.60
N THR A 260 1.86 0.50 8.47
CA THR A 260 2.80 -0.12 9.42
C THR A 260 3.90 0.85 9.89
N PRO A 261 3.58 1.85 10.74
CA PRO A 261 4.49 2.96 11.08
C PRO A 261 5.71 2.59 11.95
N ARG A 262 5.83 1.32 12.33
CA ARG A 262 6.93 0.77 13.15
C ARG A 262 7.76 -0.28 12.42
N ASP A 263 7.54 -0.46 11.12
CA ASP A 263 8.28 -1.44 10.31
C ASP A 263 9.66 -0.89 9.93
N ILE A 264 10.70 -1.40 10.60
CA ILE A 264 12.10 -1.01 10.36
C ILE A 264 12.55 -1.39 8.94
N PHE A 265 12.07 -2.50 8.37
CA PHE A 265 12.45 -2.92 7.02
C PHE A 265 11.94 -1.92 5.97
N LEU A 266 10.72 -1.42 6.14
CA LEU A 266 10.17 -0.37 5.29
C LEU A 266 10.82 0.99 5.52
N LEU A 267 11.07 1.37 6.78
CA LEU A 267 11.79 2.61 7.08
C LEU A 267 13.15 2.58 6.40
N ARG A 268 13.86 1.46 6.48
CA ARG A 268 15.15 1.28 5.80
C ARG A 268 15.02 1.42 4.28
N ALA A 269 14.05 0.75 3.65
CA ALA A 269 13.83 0.85 2.20
C ALA A 269 13.49 2.28 1.76
N CYS A 270 12.65 2.98 2.54
CA CYS A 270 12.32 4.39 2.33
C CYS A 270 13.55 5.29 2.48
N GLY A 271 14.35 5.10 3.53
CA GLY A 271 15.59 5.85 3.76
C GLY A 271 16.61 5.66 2.64
N GLN A 272 16.74 4.43 2.14
CA GLN A 272 17.58 4.12 1.00
C GLN A 272 17.08 4.84 -0.27
N ALA A 273 15.77 4.81 -0.54
CA ALA A 273 15.17 5.55 -1.65
C ALA A 273 15.38 7.06 -1.53
N GLN A 274 15.27 7.63 -0.31
CA GLN A 274 15.55 9.04 -0.03
C GLN A 274 17.01 9.41 -0.34
N LEU A 275 17.98 8.55 0.03
CA LEU A 275 19.39 8.76 -0.32
C LEU A 275 19.66 8.66 -1.82
N ASP A 276 18.92 7.82 -2.55
CA ASP A 276 19.00 7.72 -4.01
C ASP A 276 18.37 8.95 -4.70
N ALA A 277 17.28 9.48 -4.13
CA ALA A 277 16.65 10.74 -4.54
C ALA A 277 17.39 12.01 -4.07
N LYS A 278 18.53 11.87 -3.37
CA LYS A 278 19.30 12.98 -2.76
C LYS A 278 18.50 13.82 -1.74
N GLN A 279 17.44 13.26 -1.15
CA GLN A 279 16.66 13.89 -0.09
C GLN A 279 17.31 13.61 1.28
N LEU A 280 18.41 14.31 1.57
CA LEU A 280 19.24 14.03 2.74
C LEU A 280 18.51 14.28 4.06
N GLU A 281 17.75 15.36 4.16
CA GLU A 281 17.00 15.74 5.37
C GLU A 281 15.92 14.69 5.69
N ALA A 282 15.22 14.19 4.69
CA ALA A 282 14.24 13.11 4.85
C ALA A 282 14.92 11.82 5.31
N ALA A 283 16.09 11.49 4.75
CA ALA A 283 16.87 10.32 5.18
C ALA A 283 17.36 10.44 6.64
N VAL A 284 17.72 11.65 7.10
CA VAL A 284 18.03 11.92 8.51
C VAL A 284 16.83 11.60 9.40
N GLN A 285 15.64 12.09 9.06
CA GLN A 285 14.42 11.82 9.82
C GLN A 285 14.12 10.31 9.87
N THR A 286 14.30 9.60 8.76
CA THR A 286 14.09 8.15 8.70
C THR A 286 15.10 7.39 9.59
N VAL A 287 16.39 7.75 9.55
CA VAL A 287 17.41 7.14 10.42
C VAL A 287 17.16 7.45 11.89
N GLN A 288 16.74 8.67 12.22
CA GLN A 288 16.32 9.04 13.57
C GLN A 288 15.13 8.18 14.02
N ARG A 289 14.13 8.00 13.15
CA ARG A 289 12.98 7.15 13.46
C ARG A 289 13.35 5.70 13.71
N ILE A 290 14.28 5.13 12.94
CA ILE A 290 14.81 3.78 13.21
C ILE A 290 15.51 3.75 14.58
N THR A 291 16.32 4.77 14.89
CA THR A 291 17.02 4.88 16.19
C THR A 291 16.05 4.92 17.37
N GLU A 292 14.92 5.64 17.24
CA GLU A 292 13.87 5.69 18.28
C GLU A 292 13.16 4.35 18.50
N LEU A 293 13.02 3.53 17.45
CA LEU A 293 12.37 2.23 17.53
C LEU A 293 13.31 1.15 18.05
N ASP A 294 14.56 1.19 17.60
CA ASP A 294 15.63 0.29 18.00
C ASP A 294 17.00 0.95 17.75
N GLU A 295 17.63 1.41 18.84
CA GLU A 295 18.97 2.01 18.80
C GLU A 295 20.02 1.02 18.29
N GLN A 296 19.84 -0.28 18.59
CA GLN A 296 20.78 -1.33 18.23
C GLN A 296 20.58 -1.85 16.81
N ALA A 297 19.58 -1.36 16.07
CA ALA A 297 19.31 -1.76 14.68
C ALA A 297 20.54 -1.56 13.79
N PHE A 298 21.31 -0.49 14.00
CA PHE A 298 22.52 -0.19 13.22
C PHE A 298 23.73 -1.06 13.58
N THR A 299 23.63 -1.85 14.66
CA THR A 299 24.68 -2.77 15.10
C THR A 299 24.30 -4.22 14.77
N HIS A 300 23.04 -4.60 14.96
CA HIS A 300 22.54 -5.96 14.70
C HIS A 300 21.99 -6.18 13.29
N ASN A 301 21.80 -5.14 12.48
CA ASN A 301 21.34 -5.30 11.10
C ASN A 301 22.30 -4.61 10.11
N VAL A 302 22.93 -5.42 9.27
CA VAL A 302 23.88 -4.98 8.23
C VAL A 302 23.29 -3.88 7.34
N GLU A 303 22.04 -4.02 6.91
CA GLU A 303 21.44 -3.10 5.95
C GLU A 303 21.02 -1.76 6.61
N CYS A 304 20.67 -1.76 7.89
CA CYS A 304 20.47 -0.53 8.66
C CYS A 304 21.79 0.21 8.86
N ALA A 305 22.86 -0.52 9.20
CA ALA A 305 24.21 0.04 9.28
C ALA A 305 24.64 0.66 7.94
N ALA A 306 24.36 -0.04 6.83
CA ALA A 306 24.59 0.42 5.46
C ALA A 306 23.92 1.77 5.20
N LEU A 307 22.64 1.88 5.54
CA LEU A 307 21.85 3.11 5.39
C LEU A 307 22.44 4.28 6.18
N LYS A 308 22.68 4.10 7.48
CA LYS A 308 23.21 5.16 8.36
C LYS A 308 24.62 5.59 7.94
N GLY A 309 25.51 4.63 7.67
CA GLY A 309 26.86 4.93 7.21
C GLY A 309 26.87 5.64 5.85
N ARG A 310 25.95 5.28 4.93
CA ARG A 310 25.81 5.97 3.64
C ARG A 310 25.32 7.40 3.82
N LEU A 311 24.36 7.63 4.71
CA LEU A 311 23.91 8.98 5.06
C LEU A 311 25.06 9.82 5.64
N GLN A 312 25.81 9.28 6.59
CA GLN A 312 26.97 9.95 7.20
C GLN A 312 28.05 10.29 6.16
N ARG A 313 28.35 9.37 5.22
CA ARG A 313 29.24 9.63 4.09
C ARG A 313 28.76 10.78 3.20
N ARG A 314 27.45 10.91 2.97
CA ARG A 314 26.84 12.02 2.21
C ARG A 314 26.91 13.35 2.97
N GLN A 315 26.88 13.31 4.29
CA GLN A 315 27.08 14.46 5.18
C GLN A 315 28.56 14.78 5.42
N ASN A 316 29.49 14.07 4.77
CA ASN A 316 30.94 14.17 4.99
C ASN A 316 31.39 13.84 6.43
N ASN A 317 30.56 13.16 7.23
CA ASN A 317 30.91 12.62 8.53
C ASN A 317 31.54 11.22 8.35
N LEU A 318 32.80 11.20 7.90
CA LEU A 318 33.49 9.96 7.55
C LEU A 318 33.88 9.16 8.79
N GLU A 319 34.29 9.82 9.89
CA GLU A 319 34.58 9.15 11.15
C GLU A 319 33.36 8.44 11.72
N GLY A 320 32.18 9.10 11.71
CA GLY A 320 30.93 8.50 12.17
C GLY A 320 30.48 7.32 11.30
N ALA A 321 30.73 7.38 9.98
CA ALA A 321 30.48 6.26 9.07
C ALA A 321 31.40 5.06 9.37
N ALA A 322 32.69 5.32 9.60
CA ALA A 322 33.65 4.28 9.96
C ALA A 322 33.28 3.60 11.28
N ASP A 323 32.89 4.36 12.31
CA ASP A 323 32.41 3.80 13.58
C ASP A 323 31.16 2.93 13.40
N THR A 324 30.17 3.44 12.66
CA THR A 324 28.92 2.71 12.40
C THR A 324 29.19 1.37 11.71
N TYR A 325 30.02 1.36 10.65
CA TYR A 325 30.36 0.13 9.95
C TYR A 325 31.21 -0.82 10.78
N ARG A 326 32.15 -0.30 11.58
CA ARG A 326 32.99 -1.11 12.46
C ARG A 326 32.17 -1.85 13.51
N ARG A 327 31.30 -1.13 14.23
CA ARG A 327 30.41 -1.73 15.25
C ARG A 327 29.49 -2.79 14.66
N ALA A 328 28.95 -2.55 13.47
CA ALA A 328 28.13 -3.53 12.76
C ALA A 328 28.95 -4.76 12.33
N LEU A 329 30.17 -4.57 11.83
CA LEU A 329 31.07 -5.65 11.41
C LEU A 329 31.57 -6.48 12.60
N ASP A 330 31.69 -5.88 13.79
CA ASP A 330 32.05 -6.61 15.01
C ASP A 330 30.95 -7.59 15.43
N ASN A 331 29.68 -7.28 15.14
CA ASN A 331 28.53 -8.15 15.40
C ASN A 331 28.21 -9.11 14.26
N HIS A 332 28.56 -8.74 13.02
CA HIS A 332 28.38 -9.55 11.81
C HIS A 332 29.75 -9.81 11.16
N PRO A 333 30.63 -10.59 11.82
CA PRO A 333 32.01 -10.72 11.41
C PRO A 333 32.23 -11.36 10.02
N GLU A 334 31.22 -12.04 9.51
CA GLU A 334 31.12 -12.68 8.20
C GLU A 334 30.59 -11.74 7.09
N SER A 335 30.27 -10.49 7.40
CA SER A 335 29.78 -9.54 6.39
C SER A 335 30.94 -8.92 5.60
N TYR A 336 31.28 -9.52 4.45
CA TYR A 336 32.26 -8.94 3.53
C TYR A 336 31.84 -7.54 3.05
N TYR A 337 30.54 -7.30 2.91
CA TYR A 337 29.99 -6.01 2.50
C TYR A 337 30.33 -4.91 3.51
N LEU A 338 30.14 -5.16 4.81
CA LEU A 338 30.52 -4.18 5.85
C LEU A 338 32.02 -3.92 5.88
N ALA A 339 32.83 -4.97 5.70
CA ALA A 339 34.29 -4.84 5.62
C ALA A 339 34.72 -4.01 4.40
N ASP A 340 34.08 -4.20 3.25
CA ASP A 340 34.34 -3.43 2.03
C ASP A 340 33.98 -1.94 2.20
N VAL A 341 32.77 -1.62 2.67
CA VAL A 341 32.36 -0.21 2.85
C VAL A 341 33.15 0.47 3.97
N LEU A 342 33.60 -0.26 4.99
CA LEU A 342 34.54 0.25 6.00
C LEU A 342 35.89 0.59 5.37
N GLY A 343 36.44 -0.32 4.54
CA GLY A 343 37.68 -0.07 3.79
C GLY A 343 37.60 1.19 2.94
N GLN A 344 36.51 1.36 2.18
CA GLN A 344 36.28 2.55 1.35
C GLN A 344 36.26 3.84 2.17
N VAL A 345 35.61 3.84 3.34
CA VAL A 345 35.57 5.02 4.22
C VAL A 345 36.94 5.30 4.83
N LEU A 346 37.69 4.27 5.23
CA LEU A 346 39.03 4.43 5.79
C LEU A 346 40.03 4.99 4.78
N LEU A 347 39.93 4.61 3.49
CA LEU A 347 40.74 5.23 2.44
C LEU A 347 40.46 6.73 2.31
N ARG A 348 39.18 7.13 2.38
CA ARG A 348 38.79 8.55 2.34
C ARG A 348 39.22 9.34 3.58
N LEU A 349 39.50 8.65 4.69
CA LEU A 349 40.08 9.19 5.92
C LEU A 349 41.61 9.17 5.92
N ASP A 350 42.26 8.77 4.82
CA ASP A 350 43.72 8.60 4.71
C ASP A 350 44.30 7.56 5.69
N LYS A 351 43.47 6.62 6.14
CA LYS A 351 43.84 5.53 7.06
C LYS A 351 44.20 4.26 6.28
N LEU A 352 45.23 4.34 5.45
CA LEU A 352 45.56 3.32 4.48
C LEU A 352 45.77 1.92 5.08
N GLU A 353 46.49 1.80 6.20
CA GLU A 353 46.75 0.49 6.81
C GLU A 353 45.50 -0.12 7.48
N GLU A 354 44.64 0.69 8.09
CA GLU A 354 43.33 0.22 8.59
C GLU A 354 42.45 -0.25 7.41
N ALA A 355 42.45 0.50 6.29
CA ALA A 355 41.70 0.13 5.09
C ALA A 355 42.19 -1.20 4.50
N ARG A 356 43.51 -1.40 4.41
CA ARG A 356 44.12 -2.65 3.97
C ARG A 356 43.71 -3.84 4.83
N SER A 357 43.67 -3.64 6.15
CA SER A 357 43.17 -4.67 7.09
C SER A 357 41.71 -5.01 6.81
N ALA A 358 40.84 -4.01 6.63
CA ALA A 358 39.43 -4.20 6.31
C ALA A 358 39.22 -4.94 4.99
N TYR A 359 39.94 -4.55 3.93
CA TYR A 359 39.88 -5.23 2.63
C TYR A 359 40.43 -6.66 2.68
N ARG A 360 41.51 -6.92 3.42
CA ARG A 360 42.04 -8.27 3.63
C ARG A 360 40.99 -9.16 4.31
N ARG A 361 40.30 -8.64 5.32
CA ARG A 361 39.19 -9.34 5.98
C ARG A 361 38.05 -9.61 5.01
N ALA A 362 37.64 -8.63 4.19
CA ALA A 362 36.62 -8.84 3.16
C ALA A 362 37.01 -9.97 2.18
N GLY A 363 38.26 -9.97 1.70
CA GLY A 363 38.77 -11.03 0.82
C GLY A 363 38.78 -12.42 1.47
N GLN A 364 39.21 -12.52 2.73
CA GLN A 364 39.21 -13.80 3.48
C GLN A 364 37.80 -14.36 3.67
N ILE A 365 36.82 -13.50 3.98
CA ILE A 365 35.41 -13.90 4.08
C ILE A 365 34.94 -14.46 2.74
N ILE A 366 35.18 -13.72 1.64
CA ILE A 366 34.73 -14.14 0.30
C ILE A 366 35.41 -15.44 -0.14
N ASP A 367 36.69 -15.65 0.19
CA ASP A 367 37.39 -16.90 -0.13
C ASP A 367 36.75 -18.13 0.56
N GLY A 368 36.04 -17.93 1.67
CA GLY A 368 35.25 -18.95 2.35
C GLY A 368 33.80 -19.09 1.86
N LEU A 369 33.31 -18.21 0.98
CA LEU A 369 31.95 -18.27 0.44
C LEU A 369 31.88 -19.21 -0.78
N SER A 370 30.81 -19.99 -0.86
CA SER A 370 30.49 -20.81 -2.05
C SER A 370 29.95 -19.96 -3.20
N GLU A 371 29.33 -18.82 -2.90
CA GLU A 371 28.71 -17.95 -3.89
C GLU A 371 29.74 -17.10 -4.64
N ARG A 372 29.66 -17.10 -5.98
CA ARG A 372 30.50 -16.28 -6.85
C ARG A 372 29.62 -15.45 -7.76
N ASN A 373 29.57 -14.14 -7.50
CA ASN A 373 28.86 -13.16 -8.31
C ASN A 373 29.77 -11.96 -8.64
N ILE A 374 29.26 -11.01 -9.45
CA ILE A 374 30.00 -9.82 -9.89
C ILE A 374 30.59 -9.05 -8.69
N TRP A 375 29.82 -8.85 -7.63
CA TRP A 375 30.22 -8.04 -6.48
C TRP A 375 31.26 -8.73 -5.59
N THR A 376 31.18 -10.06 -5.44
CA THR A 376 32.23 -10.83 -4.74
C THR A 376 33.57 -10.75 -5.48
N HIS A 377 33.58 -10.84 -6.80
CA HIS A 377 34.81 -10.70 -7.59
C HIS A 377 35.33 -9.25 -7.60
N ALA A 378 34.44 -8.26 -7.73
CA ALA A 378 34.81 -6.85 -7.66
C ALA A 378 35.41 -6.45 -6.30
N THR A 379 34.85 -6.95 -5.20
CA THR A 379 35.39 -6.70 -3.85
C THR A 379 36.75 -7.36 -3.69
N ARG A 380 36.95 -8.59 -4.20
CA ARG A 380 38.27 -9.25 -4.21
C ARG A 380 39.29 -8.51 -5.06
N ALA A 381 38.89 -7.97 -6.22
CA ALA A 381 39.77 -7.14 -7.04
C ALA A 381 40.20 -5.88 -6.27
N THR A 382 39.25 -5.21 -5.60
CA THR A 382 39.54 -4.03 -4.76
C THR A 382 40.50 -4.40 -3.61
N ALA A 383 40.29 -5.54 -2.96
CA ALA A 383 41.15 -6.01 -1.90
C ALA A 383 42.56 -6.41 -2.39
N ALA A 384 42.67 -7.04 -3.56
CA ALA A 384 43.94 -7.35 -4.19
C ALA A 384 44.72 -6.06 -4.54
N LEU A 385 44.04 -5.07 -5.10
CA LEU A 385 44.64 -3.77 -5.41
C LEU A 385 45.14 -3.06 -4.14
N ALA A 386 44.33 -3.05 -3.07
CA ALA A 386 44.74 -2.49 -1.78
C ALA A 386 46.04 -3.11 -1.24
N ASN A 387 46.25 -4.40 -1.52
CA ASN A 387 47.44 -5.17 -1.14
C ASN A 387 48.57 -5.16 -2.20
N ARG A 388 48.42 -4.41 -3.31
CA ARG A 388 49.36 -4.34 -4.45
C ARG A 388 49.59 -5.69 -5.17
N ASP A 389 48.56 -6.54 -5.23
CA ASP A 389 48.58 -7.81 -5.96
C ASP A 389 47.87 -7.65 -7.32
N ASP A 390 48.58 -7.08 -8.30
CA ASP A 390 48.04 -6.77 -9.62
C ASP A 390 47.59 -8.03 -10.38
N GLU A 391 48.28 -9.16 -10.23
CA GLU A 391 47.93 -10.42 -10.89
C GLU A 391 46.54 -10.90 -10.45
N ARG A 392 46.29 -10.89 -9.14
CA ARG A 392 44.99 -11.25 -8.59
C ARG A 392 43.91 -10.25 -8.97
N VAL A 393 44.22 -8.95 -9.11
CA VAL A 393 43.25 -7.97 -9.65
C VAL A 393 42.78 -8.40 -11.04
N ILE A 394 43.70 -8.68 -11.96
CA ILE A 394 43.36 -9.06 -13.35
C ILE A 394 42.57 -10.37 -13.38
N GLU A 395 42.95 -11.37 -12.56
CA GLU A 395 42.21 -12.62 -12.43
C GLU A 395 40.75 -12.37 -12.04
N GLN A 396 40.51 -11.57 -11.01
CA GLN A 396 39.15 -11.30 -10.52
C GLN A 396 38.34 -10.45 -11.50
N LEU A 397 38.93 -9.45 -12.15
CA LEU A 397 38.24 -8.65 -13.16
C LEU A 397 37.91 -9.45 -14.42
N THR A 398 38.75 -10.42 -14.79
CA THR A 398 38.45 -11.37 -15.87
C THR A 398 37.24 -12.24 -15.51
N ALA A 399 37.15 -12.68 -14.25
CA ALA A 399 35.97 -13.40 -13.77
C ALA A 399 34.71 -12.51 -13.80
N VAL A 400 34.80 -11.24 -13.41
CA VAL A 400 33.70 -10.27 -13.56
C VAL A 400 33.27 -10.17 -15.03
N ALA A 401 34.19 -9.96 -15.96
CA ALA A 401 33.87 -9.81 -17.39
C ALA A 401 33.12 -11.04 -17.95
N ARG A 402 33.48 -12.25 -17.52
CA ARG A 402 32.80 -13.50 -17.91
C ARG A 402 31.35 -13.58 -17.42
N LEU A 403 31.01 -12.89 -16.33
CA LEU A 403 29.65 -12.83 -15.79
C LEU A 403 28.76 -11.82 -16.51
N GLY A 404 29.29 -11.06 -17.49
CA GLY A 404 28.52 -10.12 -18.31
C GLY A 404 27.95 -8.93 -17.52
N PRO A 405 28.79 -8.11 -16.87
CA PRO A 405 28.33 -6.97 -16.07
C PRO A 405 27.68 -5.91 -16.96
N SER A 406 26.69 -5.18 -16.43
CA SER A 406 26.12 -4.04 -17.14
C SER A 406 27.12 -2.88 -17.23
N PRO A 407 26.94 -1.92 -18.16
CA PRO A 407 27.80 -0.73 -18.23
C PRO A 407 27.88 0.04 -16.90
N ASP A 408 26.77 0.12 -16.17
CA ASP A 408 26.70 0.75 -14.85
C ASP A 408 27.52 -0.02 -13.80
N ASP A 409 27.50 -1.36 -13.85
CA ASP A 409 28.30 -2.20 -12.95
C ASP A 409 29.79 -1.97 -13.20
N ILE A 410 30.20 -1.96 -14.47
CA ILE A 410 31.60 -1.68 -14.86
C ILE A 410 32.03 -0.32 -14.32
N GLU A 411 31.21 0.73 -14.50
CA GLU A 411 31.54 2.07 -14.03
C GLU A 411 31.69 2.11 -12.50
N ARG A 412 30.81 1.43 -11.76
CA ARG A 412 30.87 1.37 -10.29
C ARG A 412 32.12 0.64 -9.80
N ILE A 413 32.49 -0.47 -10.45
CA ILE A 413 33.69 -1.24 -10.11
C ILE A 413 34.94 -0.40 -10.38
N LEU A 414 35.03 0.23 -11.55
CA LEU A 414 36.16 1.08 -11.92
C LEU A 414 36.33 2.28 -10.97
N ARG A 415 35.23 2.90 -10.55
CA ARG A 415 35.27 3.99 -9.57
C ARG A 415 35.84 3.52 -8.24
N GLY A 416 35.42 2.35 -7.75
CA GLY A 416 35.97 1.77 -6.52
C GLY A 416 37.47 1.49 -6.62
N LEU A 417 37.93 0.92 -7.73
CA LEU A 417 39.35 0.68 -7.98
C LEU A 417 40.15 1.99 -8.11
N ASP A 418 39.57 3.03 -8.71
CA ASP A 418 40.20 4.34 -8.83
C ASP A 418 40.38 5.01 -7.46
N ASP A 419 39.40 4.91 -6.56
CA ASP A 419 39.51 5.40 -5.18
C ASP A 419 40.71 4.75 -4.44
N VAL A 420 40.88 3.42 -4.58
CA VAL A 420 42.03 2.70 -4.03
C VAL A 420 43.34 3.10 -4.72
N ARG A 421 43.33 3.25 -6.05
CA ARG A 421 44.49 3.70 -6.84
C ARG A 421 45.00 5.05 -6.33
N VAL A 422 44.10 6.02 -6.16
CA VAL A 422 44.43 7.37 -5.66
C VAL A 422 45.05 7.27 -4.27
N ALA A 423 44.43 6.53 -3.36
CA ALA A 423 44.94 6.36 -2.00
C ALA A 423 46.32 5.65 -1.94
N LEU A 424 46.63 4.81 -2.92
CA LEU A 424 47.93 4.13 -3.03
C LEU A 424 49.00 4.92 -3.82
N GLY A 425 48.64 6.08 -4.37
CA GLY A 425 49.52 6.88 -5.23
C GLY A 425 49.89 6.17 -6.54
N LEU A 426 49.01 5.32 -7.07
CA LEU A 426 49.24 4.56 -8.31
C LEU A 426 48.87 5.39 -9.55
N ASP A 427 49.57 5.13 -10.66
CA ASP A 427 49.37 5.84 -11.93
C ASP A 427 48.01 5.51 -12.60
N GLN A 428 47.45 6.48 -13.33
CA GLN A 428 46.14 6.34 -13.98
C GLN A 428 46.10 5.21 -15.02
N SER A 429 47.24 4.86 -15.63
CA SER A 429 47.35 3.73 -16.56
C SER A 429 46.92 2.39 -15.96
N VAL A 430 46.97 2.24 -14.64
CA VAL A 430 46.50 1.04 -13.92
C VAL A 430 45.01 0.83 -14.11
N VAL A 431 44.20 1.89 -13.95
CA VAL A 431 42.74 1.80 -14.11
C VAL A 431 42.34 1.65 -15.59
N GLN A 432 43.11 2.24 -16.52
CA GLN A 432 42.90 2.01 -17.96
C GLN A 432 43.08 0.53 -18.32
N ARG A 433 44.09 -0.13 -17.76
CA ARG A 433 44.32 -1.58 -17.92
C ARG A 433 43.15 -2.39 -17.37
N PHE A 434 42.66 -2.06 -16.17
CA PHE A 434 41.50 -2.72 -15.57
C PHE A 434 40.22 -2.52 -16.38
N SER A 435 40.03 -1.32 -16.95
CA SER A 435 38.90 -1.04 -17.84
C SER A 435 38.96 -1.86 -19.12
N ALA A 436 40.15 -2.12 -19.67
CA ALA A 436 40.29 -2.98 -20.85
C ALA A 436 39.88 -4.42 -20.53
N VAL A 437 40.31 -4.96 -19.37
CA VAL A 437 39.93 -6.32 -18.94
C VAL A 437 38.43 -6.46 -18.73
N LEU A 438 37.79 -5.51 -18.04
CA LEU A 438 36.35 -5.54 -17.78
C LEU A 438 35.49 -5.43 -19.04
N ARG A 439 35.99 -4.73 -20.07
CA ARG A 439 35.28 -4.54 -21.35
C ARG A 439 35.59 -5.61 -22.38
N GLY A 440 36.36 -6.64 -22.02
CA GLY A 440 36.71 -7.75 -22.89
C GLY A 440 37.74 -7.37 -23.95
N GLY A 441 38.94 -6.99 -23.50
CA GLY A 441 40.12 -6.86 -24.37
C GLY A 441 40.39 -8.11 -25.20
#